data_AF-A0A7Y5EDL2-F1
#
_entry.id   AF-A0A7Y5EDL2-F1
#
_cell.length_a   1.000
_cell.length_b   1.000
_cell.length_c   1.000
_cell.angle_alpha   90.00
_cell.angle_beta   90.00
_cell.angle_gamma   90.00
#
_symmetry.space_group_name_H-M   'P 1'
#
loop_
_entity.id
_entity.type
_entity.pdbx_description
1 polymer ?
#
loop_
_entity_poly.entity_id
_entity_poly.type
_entity_poly.pdbx_seq_one_letter_code
_entity_poly.pdbx_strand_id
1 'polypeptide(L)'
;QGDGTPQARARLADEVAGMTADYVQRQLLNRRDFLMAEQAFRQEALLCPRLAELVRAHEQILLHGTRQLLQVVGSRQPEQDAQMLTAIIEQMEYQGLLKDANAQADGQMLAMLTRYLQLVLASA
;
A
#
# COMPACT_ATOMS: atom_id res chain seq x y z
N GLN A 1 -6.48 -8.10 23.32
CA GLN A 1 -7.12 -9.22 22.59
C GLN A 1 -8.47 -8.71 22.12
N GLY A 2 -8.65 -8.47 20.82
CA GLY A 2 -9.95 -8.12 20.26
C GLY A 2 -10.85 -9.36 20.27
N ASP A 3 -12.14 -9.18 20.51
CA ASP A 3 -13.14 -10.26 20.65
C ASP A 3 -13.41 -11.05 19.35
N GLY A 4 -12.67 -10.78 18.26
CA GLY A 4 -12.77 -11.47 16.97
C GLY A 4 -14.08 -11.24 16.22
N THR A 5 -14.96 -10.41 16.78
CA THR A 5 -16.29 -10.14 16.20
C THR A 5 -16.15 -9.48 14.83
N PRO A 6 -17.15 -9.65 13.93
CA PRO A 6 -17.16 -8.94 12.65
C PRO A 6 -17.02 -7.42 12.82
N GLN A 7 -17.58 -6.86 13.90
CA GLN A 7 -17.47 -5.43 14.21
C GLN A 7 -16.06 -5.03 14.65
N ALA A 8 -15.38 -5.84 15.47
CA ALA A 8 -13.99 -5.60 15.83
C ALA A 8 -13.05 -5.70 14.61
N ARG A 9 -13.31 -6.64 13.70
CA ARG A 9 -12.57 -6.79 12.45
C ARG A 9 -12.78 -5.62 11.49
N ALA A 10 -14.01 -5.12 11.38
CA ALA A 10 -14.29 -3.92 10.61
C ALA A 10 -13.55 -2.69 11.17
N ARG A 11 -13.54 -2.51 12.50
CA ARG A 11 -12.78 -1.41 13.13
C ARG A 11 -11.27 -1.54 12.88
N LEU A 12 -10.72 -2.74 13.00
CA LEU A 12 -9.32 -3.00 12.67
C LEU A 12 -9.00 -2.66 11.21
N ALA A 13 -9.90 -3.01 10.28
CA ALA A 13 -9.76 -2.64 8.86
C ALA A 13 -9.69 -1.13 8.67
N ASP A 14 -10.59 -0.39 9.33
CA ASP A 14 -10.66 1.06 9.26
C ASP A 14 -9.38 1.72 9.83
N GLU A 15 -8.87 1.19 10.96
CA GLU A 15 -7.62 1.66 11.58
C GLU A 15 -6.40 1.40 10.69
N VAL A 16 -6.25 0.19 10.13
CA VAL A 16 -5.15 -0.15 9.23
C VAL A 16 -5.22 0.67 7.93
N ALA A 17 -6.43 0.92 7.41
CA ALA A 17 -6.61 1.79 6.26
C ALA A 17 -6.17 3.22 6.55
N GLY A 18 -6.58 3.78 7.68
CA GLY A 18 -6.15 5.11 8.12
C GLY A 18 -4.63 5.21 8.26
N MET A 19 -4.00 4.25 8.94
CA MET A 19 -2.54 4.22 9.12
C MET A 19 -1.77 4.16 7.79
N THR A 20 -2.26 3.39 6.83
CA THR A 20 -1.62 3.24 5.52
C THR A 20 -1.81 4.49 4.66
N ALA A 21 -2.98 5.13 4.69
CA ALA A 21 -3.20 6.40 4.01
C ALA A 21 -2.32 7.53 4.58
N ASP A 22 -2.21 7.60 5.91
CA ASP A 22 -1.30 8.51 6.60
C ASP A 22 0.15 8.26 6.21
N TYR A 23 0.56 6.98 6.10
CA TYR A 23 1.88 6.60 5.62
C TYR A 23 2.15 7.17 4.21
N VAL A 24 1.24 6.92 3.26
CA VAL A 24 1.40 7.42 1.89
C VAL A 24 1.45 8.95 1.85
N GLN A 25 0.59 9.63 2.60
CA GLN A 25 0.61 11.08 2.69
C GLN A 25 1.96 11.60 3.23
N ARG A 26 2.52 10.96 4.25
CA ARG A 26 3.84 11.31 4.79
C ARG A 26 4.96 11.07 3.77
N GLN A 27 4.89 10.00 2.98
CA GLN A 27 5.86 9.74 1.90
C GLN A 27 5.80 10.84 0.84
N LEU A 28 4.58 11.21 0.41
CA LEU A 28 4.37 12.26 -0.59
C LEU A 28 4.82 13.64 -0.14
N LEU A 29 4.69 13.97 1.15
CA LEU A 29 5.11 15.26 1.70
C LEU A 29 6.61 15.31 2.02
N ASN A 30 7.14 14.27 2.66
CA ASN A 30 8.49 14.30 3.23
C ASN A 30 9.55 13.64 2.34
N ARG A 31 9.13 12.79 1.39
CA ARG A 31 10.03 11.99 0.55
C ARG A 31 9.66 12.05 -0.93
N ARG A 32 8.98 13.13 -1.35
CA ARG A 32 8.52 13.33 -2.73
C ARG A 32 9.61 13.06 -3.77
N ASP A 33 10.80 13.63 -3.58
CA ASP A 33 11.91 13.47 -4.51
C ASP A 33 12.40 12.02 -4.61
N PHE A 34 12.39 11.29 -3.49
CA PHE A 34 12.71 9.86 -3.49
C PHE A 34 11.65 9.06 -4.24
N LEU A 35 10.36 9.33 -4.01
CA LEU A 35 9.28 8.68 -4.74
C LEU A 35 9.36 8.97 -6.24
N MET A 36 9.65 10.20 -6.65
CA MET A 36 9.86 10.54 -8.07
C MET A 36 11.06 9.80 -8.67
N ALA A 37 12.16 9.71 -7.92
CA ALA A 37 13.33 8.94 -8.35
C ALA A 37 13.01 7.45 -8.47
N GLU A 38 12.23 6.88 -7.55
CA GLU A 38 11.79 5.49 -7.59
C GLU A 38 10.90 5.22 -8.82
N GLN A 39 9.97 6.13 -9.14
CA GLN A 39 9.17 6.04 -10.36
C GLN A 39 10.04 6.10 -11.63
N ALA A 40 11.00 7.03 -11.69
CA ALA A 40 11.95 7.10 -12.80
C ALA A 40 12.78 5.82 -12.92
N PHE A 41 13.21 5.24 -11.79
CA PHE A 41 13.96 4.00 -11.74
C PHE A 41 13.13 2.79 -12.22
N ARG A 42 11.87 2.69 -11.81
CA ARG A 42 10.92 1.68 -12.31
C ARG A 42 10.74 1.80 -13.82
N GLN A 43 10.60 3.01 -14.35
CA GLN A 43 10.43 3.24 -15.78
C GLN A 43 11.70 2.86 -16.57
N GLU A 44 12.88 3.24 -16.09
CA GLU A 44 14.16 2.90 -16.74
C GLU A 44 14.45 1.39 -16.67
N ALA A 45 13.99 0.71 -15.62
CA ALA A 45 14.11 -0.75 -15.51
C ALA A 45 13.36 -1.51 -16.61
N LEU A 46 12.36 -0.91 -17.26
CA LEU A 46 11.71 -1.48 -18.44
C LEU A 46 12.66 -1.53 -19.66
N LEU A 47 13.70 -0.69 -19.68
CA LEU A 47 14.66 -0.57 -20.77
C LEU A 47 16.01 -1.23 -20.43
N CYS A 48 16.37 -1.30 -19.14
CA CYS A 48 17.65 -1.83 -18.69
C CYS A 48 17.47 -3.11 -17.85
N PRO A 49 17.81 -4.32 -18.37
CA PRO A 49 17.62 -5.59 -17.67
C PRO A 49 18.32 -5.67 -16.30
N ARG A 50 19.49 -5.02 -16.16
CA ARG A 50 20.23 -4.96 -14.89
C ARG A 50 19.48 -4.16 -13.82
N LEU A 51 18.74 -3.13 -14.22
CA LEU A 51 17.90 -2.37 -13.30
C LEU A 51 16.61 -3.13 -12.97
N ALA A 52 16.08 -3.94 -13.90
CA ALA A 52 14.94 -4.81 -13.65
C ALA A 52 15.19 -5.80 -12.50
N GLU A 53 16.41 -6.34 -12.39
CA GLU A 53 16.79 -7.19 -11.25
C GLU A 53 16.71 -6.44 -9.91
N LEU A 54 17.16 -5.17 -9.89
CA LEU A 54 17.12 -4.32 -8.70
C LEU A 54 15.68 -3.95 -8.31
N VAL A 55 14.83 -3.60 -9.28
CA VAL A 55 13.41 -3.29 -9.03
C VAL A 55 12.69 -4.52 -8.48
N ARG A 56 12.90 -5.71 -9.07
CA ARG A 56 12.28 -6.95 -8.56
C ARG A 56 12.73 -7.28 -7.13
N ALA A 57 14.00 -7.09 -6.81
CA ALA A 57 14.50 -7.30 -5.46
C ALA A 57 13.85 -6.32 -4.46
N HIS A 58 13.65 -5.06 -4.87
CA HIS A 58 12.97 -4.07 -4.05
C HIS A 58 11.48 -4.43 -3.83
N GLU A 59 10.76 -4.80 -4.88
CA GLU A 59 9.36 -5.25 -4.82
C GLU A 59 9.21 -6.46 -3.89
N GLN A 60 10.16 -7.40 -3.90
CA GLN A 60 10.14 -8.55 -3.00
C GLN A 60 10.25 -8.16 -1.52
N ILE A 61 11.03 -7.12 -1.19
CA ILE A 61 11.16 -6.61 0.19
C ILE A 61 9.83 -6.01 0.65
N LEU A 62 9.21 -5.16 -0.19
CA LEU A 62 7.91 -4.56 0.10
C LEU A 62 6.83 -5.62 0.27
N LEU A 63 6.74 -6.55 -0.69
CA LEU A 63 5.77 -7.64 -0.66
C LEU A 63 5.93 -8.52 0.58
N HIS A 64 7.16 -8.80 1.01
CA HIS A 64 7.43 -9.58 2.21
C HIS A 64 6.86 -8.91 3.46
N GLY A 65 7.11 -7.60 3.62
CA GLY A 65 6.59 -6.83 4.76
C GLY A 65 5.07 -6.76 4.75
N THR A 66 4.46 -6.46 3.60
CA THR A 66 3.00 -6.38 3.43
C THR A 66 2.34 -7.72 3.74
N ARG A 67 2.93 -8.83 3.27
CA ARG A 67 2.44 -10.18 3.57
C ARG A 67 2.49 -10.49 5.06
N GLN A 68 3.58 -10.16 5.75
CA GLN A 68 3.68 -10.37 7.20
C GLN A 68 2.60 -9.59 7.95
N LEU A 69 2.35 -8.34 7.56
CA LEU A 69 1.27 -7.54 8.15
C LEU A 69 -0.09 -8.20 7.94
N LEU A 70 -0.40 -8.67 6.74
CA LEU A 70 -1.68 -9.30 6.43
C LEU A 70 -1.87 -10.65 7.12
N GLN A 71 -0.80 -11.41 7.34
CA GLN A 71 -0.83 -12.62 8.17
C GLN A 71 -1.20 -12.30 9.63
N VAL A 72 -0.62 -11.25 10.20
CA VAL A 72 -0.91 -10.80 11.57
C VAL A 72 -2.36 -10.33 11.71
N VAL A 73 -2.87 -9.66 10.68
CA VAL A 73 -4.24 -9.14 10.62
C VAL A 73 -5.27 -10.24 10.34
N GLY A 74 -4.83 -11.44 9.93
CA GLY A 74 -5.68 -12.62 9.77
C GLY A 74 -6.22 -12.85 8.36
N SER A 75 -5.55 -12.32 7.32
CA SER A 75 -5.90 -12.63 5.93
C SER A 75 -5.86 -14.14 5.68
N ARG A 76 -6.85 -14.64 4.91
CA ARG A 76 -6.88 -16.04 4.43
C ARG A 76 -5.97 -16.27 3.21
N GLN A 77 -5.59 -15.21 2.50
CA GLN A 77 -4.78 -15.27 1.28
C GLN A 77 -3.67 -14.19 1.32
N PRO A 78 -2.77 -14.26 2.31
CA PRO A 78 -1.86 -13.15 2.61
C PRO A 78 -0.90 -12.85 1.46
N GLU A 79 -0.53 -13.82 0.63
CA GLU A 79 0.30 -13.60 -0.55
C GLU A 79 -0.41 -12.75 -1.61
N GLN A 80 -1.63 -13.13 -2.01
CA GLN A 80 -2.43 -12.39 -3.00
C GLN A 80 -2.83 -11.02 -2.44
N ASP A 81 -3.20 -10.98 -1.17
CA ASP A 81 -3.60 -9.74 -0.53
C ASP A 81 -2.43 -8.75 -0.43
N ALA A 82 -1.21 -9.24 -0.21
CA ALA A 82 -0.04 -8.38 -0.20
C ALA A 82 0.25 -7.77 -1.57
N GLN A 83 0.04 -8.51 -2.64
CA GLN A 83 0.18 -8.00 -4.01
C GLN A 83 -0.86 -6.91 -4.28
N MET A 84 -2.12 -7.15 -3.91
CA MET A 84 -3.21 -6.18 -4.08
C MET A 84 -2.97 -4.90 -3.28
N LEU A 85 -2.60 -5.02 -2.00
CA LEU A 85 -2.32 -3.87 -1.15
C LEU A 85 -1.11 -3.06 -1.67
N THR A 86 -0.05 -3.74 -2.09
CA THR A 86 1.14 -3.07 -2.66
C THR A 86 0.77 -2.30 -3.92
N ALA A 87 0.01 -2.89 -4.84
CA ALA A 87 -0.45 -2.21 -6.06
C ALA A 87 -1.35 -0.99 -5.77
N ILE A 88 -2.22 -1.07 -4.75
CA ILE A 88 -3.03 0.07 -4.32
C ILE A 88 -2.14 1.21 -3.81
N ILE A 89 -1.15 0.91 -2.97
CA ILE A 89 -0.23 1.90 -2.41
C ILE A 89 0.59 2.56 -3.53
N GLU A 90 1.16 1.77 -4.45
CA GLU A 90 1.92 2.29 -5.59
C GLU A 90 1.08 3.24 -6.45
N GLN A 91 -0.20 2.89 -6.68
CA GLN A 91 -1.12 3.76 -7.40
C GLN A 91 -1.45 5.04 -6.60
N MET A 92 -1.59 4.96 -5.28
CA MET A 92 -1.79 6.14 -4.41
C MET A 92 -0.61 7.10 -4.50
N GLU A 93 0.61 6.57 -4.41
CA GLU A 93 1.83 7.35 -4.51
C GLU A 93 1.95 7.98 -5.90
N TYR A 94 1.73 7.22 -6.96
CA TYR A 94 1.78 7.74 -8.33
C TYR A 94 0.78 8.88 -8.55
N GLN A 95 -0.49 8.69 -8.16
CA GLN A 95 -1.51 9.74 -8.26
C GLN A 95 -1.19 10.95 -7.38
N GLY A 96 -0.63 10.72 -6.18
CA GLY A 96 -0.18 11.79 -5.28
C GLY A 96 1.01 12.57 -5.83
N LEU A 97 1.90 11.93 -6.58
CA LEU A 97 3.00 12.60 -7.28
C LEU A 97 2.48 13.47 -8.44
N LEU A 98 1.46 13.02 -9.16
CA LEU A 98 0.86 13.80 -10.25
C LEU A 98 0.07 15.02 -9.76
N LYS A 99 -0.48 14.97 -8.55
CA LYS A 99 -1.19 16.10 -7.95
C LYS A 99 -0.21 17.08 -7.28
N ASP A 100 -0.58 18.36 -7.28
CA ASP A 100 0.16 19.38 -6.53
C ASP A 100 0.14 19.07 -5.03
N ALA A 101 1.22 19.38 -4.30
CA ALA A 101 1.42 19.01 -2.89
C ALA A 101 0.33 19.51 -1.91
N ASN A 102 -0.57 20.40 -2.36
CA ASN A 102 -1.72 20.89 -1.60
C ASN A 102 -3.01 20.08 -1.83
N ALA A 103 -3.01 19.11 -2.74
CA ALA A 103 -4.13 18.19 -2.89
C ALA A 103 -4.08 17.19 -1.73
N GLN A 104 -4.97 17.41 -0.76
CA GLN A 104 -5.26 16.48 0.33
C GLN A 104 -5.34 15.05 -0.22
N ALA A 105 -4.75 14.08 0.49
CA ALA A 105 -4.84 12.66 0.11
C ALA A 105 -6.30 12.35 -0.22
N ASP A 106 -6.54 12.01 -1.49
CA ASP A 106 -7.89 11.99 -2.05
C ASP A 106 -8.76 11.07 -1.21
N GLY A 107 -9.88 11.58 -0.68
CA GLY A 107 -10.80 10.76 0.14
C GLY A 107 -11.22 9.49 -0.60
N GLN A 108 -11.18 9.51 -1.93
CA GLN A 108 -11.35 8.34 -2.79
C GLN A 108 -10.32 7.23 -2.56
N MET A 109 -9.03 7.55 -2.40
CA MET A 109 -7.98 6.54 -2.20
C MET A 109 -8.10 5.88 -0.82
N LEU A 110 -8.37 6.67 0.23
CA LEU A 110 -8.66 6.13 1.56
C LEU A 110 -9.90 5.23 1.50
N ALA A 111 -10.97 5.64 0.82
CA ALA A 111 -12.16 4.81 0.67
C ALA A 111 -11.88 3.48 -0.06
N MET A 112 -11.06 3.48 -1.11
CA MET A 112 -10.66 2.25 -1.80
C MET A 112 -9.85 1.32 -0.89
N LEU A 113 -8.90 1.87 -0.14
CA LEU A 113 -8.08 1.11 0.78
C LEU A 113 -8.90 0.53 1.94
N THR A 114 -9.77 1.34 2.57
CA THR A 114 -10.71 0.89 3.60
C THR A 114 -11.59 -0.23 3.07
N ARG A 115 -12.16 -0.05 1.87
CA ARG A 115 -13.00 -1.06 1.22
C ARG A 115 -12.24 -2.38 1.01
N TYR A 116 -11.00 -2.29 0.55
CA TYR A 116 -10.15 -3.46 0.32
C TYR A 116 -9.85 -4.20 1.64
N LEU A 117 -9.38 -3.49 2.67
CA LEU A 117 -9.04 -4.11 3.96
C LEU A 117 -10.27 -4.68 4.67
N GLN A 118 -11.43 -4.04 4.55
CA GLN A 118 -12.68 -4.59 5.06
C GLN A 118 -13.05 -5.92 4.36
N LEU A 119 -12.79 -6.06 3.06
CA LEU A 119 -13.03 -7.32 2.34
C LEU A 119 -12.08 -8.43 2.80
N VAL A 120 -10.78 -8.10 2.93
CA VAL A 120 -9.78 -9.04 3.46
C VAL A 120 -10.17 -9.52 4.86
N LEU A 121 -10.55 -8.61 5.75
CA LEU A 121 -10.87 -8.92 7.15
C LEU A 121 -12.27 -9.51 7.38
N ALA A 122 -13.25 -9.16 6.54
CA ALA A 122 -14.56 -9.80 6.55
C ALA A 122 -14.47 -11.25 6.06
N SER A 123 -13.54 -11.51 5.15
CA SER A 123 -13.25 -12.86 4.69
C SER A 123 -12.26 -13.61 5.58
N ALA A 124 -11.79 -13.05 6.71
CA ALA A 124 -10.93 -13.73 7.69
C ALA A 124 -11.67 -14.81 8.49
#